data_AF-A0A401TMA4-F1
#
_entry.id   AF-A0A401TMA4-F1
#
_cell.length_a   1.000
_cell.length_b   1.000
_cell.length_c   1.000
_cell.angle_alpha   90.00
_cell.angle_beta   90.00
_cell.angle_gamma   90.00
#
_symmetry.space_group_name_H-M   'P 1'
#
loop_
_entity.id
_entity.type
_entity.pdbx_description
1 polymer ?
#
loop_
_entity_poly.entity_id
_entity_poly.type
_entity_poly.pdbx_seq_one_letter_code
_entity_poly.pdbx_strand_id
1 'polypeptide(L)'
;MDPTSAIVMLSCIYWGALFGGAITSILFNIPGEAWSVATTFDGYPMAQQGRAAEALTAAFTSSFIGSLVAVLLITFLAPMISSFALKFGPPEFFAVYLLTFCSFVGLGREAKHKTVISMSLGLLLAGVGMDTVSGQLRMTFGSAELLRGINFLVAVIGLFGISEILLTMEERLALRGHAAGISLRVVLSVWKDLPKYWVTLLRSSVIGCWLGITPGGAIAASFMGYNLAKRFSKDQESFGKGRIEGVFAPETAAHASGTS
;
A
#
# COMPACT_ATOMS: atom_id res chain seq x y z
N MET A 1 -23.16 -3.48 -23.53
CA MET A 1 -23.31 -3.79 -22.09
C MET A 1 -24.07 -2.64 -21.46
N ASP A 2 -24.94 -2.90 -20.50
CA ASP A 2 -25.52 -1.83 -19.69
C ASP A 2 -24.41 -1.09 -18.92
N PRO A 3 -24.42 0.25 -18.82
CA PRO A 3 -23.38 1.02 -18.12
C PRO A 3 -23.14 0.53 -16.69
N THR A 4 -24.18 0.07 -16.01
CA THR A 4 -24.06 -0.49 -14.65
C THR A 4 -23.26 -1.78 -14.64
N SER A 5 -23.56 -2.71 -15.56
CA SER A 5 -22.82 -3.97 -15.70
C SER A 5 -21.36 -3.75 -16.08
N ALA A 6 -21.06 -2.74 -16.92
CA ALA A 6 -19.69 -2.40 -17.29
C ALA A 6 -18.89 -1.87 -16.08
N ILE A 7 -19.49 -1.01 -15.25
CA ILE A 7 -18.85 -0.49 -14.03
C ILE A 7 -18.60 -1.61 -13.03
N VAL A 8 -19.58 -2.50 -12.81
CA VAL A 8 -19.43 -3.65 -11.90
C VAL A 8 -18.30 -4.56 -12.38
N MET A 9 -18.25 -4.89 -13.67
CA MET A 9 -17.20 -5.73 -14.23
C MET A 9 -15.80 -5.11 -14.05
N LEU A 10 -15.64 -3.83 -14.42
CA LEU A 10 -14.37 -3.12 -14.27
C LEU A 10 -13.94 -3.03 -12.81
N SER A 11 -14.88 -2.81 -11.89
CA SER A 11 -14.61 -2.80 -10.44
C SER A 11 -14.10 -4.16 -9.96
N CYS A 12 -14.77 -5.26 -10.34
CA CYS A 12 -14.32 -6.61 -9.97
C CYS A 12 -12.93 -6.93 -10.51
N ILE A 13 -12.63 -6.54 -11.75
CA ILE A 13 -11.31 -6.73 -12.35
C ILE A 13 -10.25 -5.91 -11.60
N TYR A 14 -10.55 -4.64 -11.29
CA TYR A 14 -9.66 -3.75 -10.55
C TYR A 14 -9.32 -4.29 -9.16
N TRP A 15 -10.33 -4.66 -8.37
CA TRP A 15 -10.13 -5.23 -7.03
C TRP A 15 -9.43 -6.60 -7.08
N GLY A 16 -9.73 -7.42 -8.09
CA GLY A 16 -9.05 -8.69 -8.31
C GLY A 16 -7.56 -8.51 -8.65
N ALA A 17 -7.23 -7.50 -9.47
CA ALA A 17 -5.85 -7.17 -9.83
C ALA A 17 -5.06 -6.63 -8.64
N LEU A 18 -5.66 -5.74 -7.83
CA LEU A 18 -5.02 -5.19 -6.62
C LEU A 18 -4.58 -6.28 -5.63
N PHE A 19 -5.39 -7.33 -5.47
CA PHE A 19 -5.02 -8.45 -4.61
C PHE A 19 -3.82 -9.25 -5.13
N GLY A 20 -3.59 -9.26 -6.45
CA GLY A 20 -2.43 -9.92 -7.05
C GLY A 20 -1.09 -9.43 -6.48
N GLY A 21 -0.99 -8.14 -6.16
CA GLY A 21 0.21 -7.57 -5.54
C GLY A 21 0.52 -8.12 -4.15
N ALA A 22 -0.50 -8.45 -3.35
CA ALA A 22 -0.31 -9.08 -2.04
C ALA A 22 0.20 -10.51 -2.16
N ILE A 23 -0.20 -11.26 -3.19
CA ILE A 23 0.26 -12.64 -3.43
C ILE A 23 1.76 -12.65 -3.69
N THR A 24 2.26 -11.79 -4.59
CA THR A 24 3.69 -11.74 -4.91
C THR A 24 4.52 -11.22 -3.74
N SER A 25 3.96 -10.27 -2.97
CA SER A 25 4.57 -9.75 -1.74
C SER A 25 4.78 -10.85 -0.69
N ILE A 26 3.77 -11.70 -0.48
CA ILE A 26 3.78 -12.74 0.55
C ILE A 26 4.60 -13.96 0.12
N LEU A 27 4.48 -14.39 -1.14
CA LEU A 27 5.13 -15.65 -1.57
C LEU A 27 6.57 -15.46 -2.04
N PHE A 28 6.89 -14.29 -2.60
CA PHE A 28 8.17 -14.06 -3.29
C PHE A 28 8.94 -12.87 -2.76
N ASN A 29 8.45 -12.17 -1.72
CA ASN A 29 9.03 -10.92 -1.23
C ASN A 29 9.14 -9.80 -2.29
N ILE A 30 8.41 -9.93 -3.41
CA ILE A 30 8.42 -8.96 -4.51
C ILE A 30 7.08 -8.22 -4.49
N PRO A 31 7.05 -6.97 -3.99
CA PRO A 31 5.82 -6.21 -3.92
C PRO A 31 5.32 -5.87 -5.31
N GLY A 32 4.10 -6.30 -5.64
CA GLY A 32 3.46 -5.93 -6.92
C GLY A 32 2.93 -4.50 -6.91
N GLU A 33 2.69 -3.94 -5.71
CA GLU A 33 2.21 -2.59 -5.49
C GLU A 33 3.06 -1.90 -4.42
N ALA A 34 3.25 -0.59 -4.54
CA ALA A 34 4.15 0.14 -3.64
C ALA A 34 3.67 0.17 -2.17
N TRP A 35 2.36 0.06 -1.93
CA TRP A 35 1.81 -0.03 -0.56
C TRP A 35 1.91 -1.43 0.04
N SER A 36 2.10 -2.49 -0.76
CA SER A 36 2.25 -3.86 -0.24
C SER A 36 3.65 -4.18 0.29
N VAL A 37 4.59 -3.22 0.18
CA VAL A 37 5.94 -3.35 0.76
C VAL A 37 5.87 -3.62 2.27
N ALA A 38 5.00 -2.92 3.02
CA ALA A 38 4.89 -3.17 4.46
C ALA A 38 4.33 -4.58 4.77
N THR A 39 3.55 -5.15 3.86
CA THR A 39 3.01 -6.51 3.96
C THR A 39 4.12 -7.55 3.80
N THR A 40 5.19 -7.27 3.04
CA THR A 40 6.30 -8.23 2.89
C THR A 40 7.04 -8.48 4.21
N PHE A 41 7.11 -7.47 5.09
CA PHE A 41 7.85 -7.55 6.35
C PHE A 41 7.42 -8.72 7.24
N ASP A 42 6.13 -9.02 7.30
CA ASP A 42 5.62 -10.18 8.04
C ASP A 42 5.02 -11.26 7.13
N GLY A 43 4.46 -10.89 5.98
CA GLY A 43 3.86 -11.83 5.04
C GLY A 43 4.86 -12.84 4.47
N TYR A 44 6.04 -12.37 4.05
CA TYR A 44 7.07 -13.25 3.48
C TYR A 44 7.68 -14.21 4.53
N PRO A 45 8.06 -13.75 5.74
CA PRO A 45 8.46 -14.66 6.81
C PRO A 45 7.39 -15.68 7.21
N MET A 46 6.09 -15.31 7.18
CA MET A 46 5.01 -16.29 7.39
C MET A 46 5.00 -17.36 6.30
N ALA A 47 5.19 -16.97 5.04
CA ALA A 47 5.27 -17.92 3.94
C ALA A 47 6.45 -18.88 4.08
N GLN A 48 7.63 -18.36 4.46
CA GLN A 48 8.83 -19.15 4.75
C GLN A 48 8.64 -20.15 5.91
N GLN A 49 7.76 -19.84 6.87
CA GLN A 49 7.40 -20.74 7.97
C GLN A 49 6.34 -21.79 7.58
N GLY A 50 5.97 -21.89 6.31
CA GLY A 50 4.89 -22.77 5.84
C GLY A 50 3.47 -22.25 6.15
N ARG A 51 3.35 -21.00 6.62
CA ARG A 51 2.08 -20.34 6.98
C ARG A 51 1.59 -19.40 5.86
N ALA A 52 1.96 -19.69 4.61
CA ALA A 52 1.58 -18.89 3.45
C ALA A 52 0.05 -18.76 3.29
N ALA A 53 -0.69 -19.85 3.50
CA ALA A 53 -2.15 -19.83 3.42
C ALA A 53 -2.80 -18.93 4.49
N GLU A 54 -2.22 -18.88 5.70
CA GLU A 54 -2.68 -17.96 6.75
C GLU A 54 -2.43 -16.51 6.36
N ALA A 55 -1.23 -16.20 5.87
CA ALA A 55 -0.86 -14.84 5.44
C ALA A 55 -1.73 -14.35 4.26
N LEU A 56 -1.95 -15.20 3.25
CA LEU A 56 -2.81 -14.88 2.10
C LEU A 56 -4.27 -14.66 2.52
N THR A 57 -4.80 -15.51 3.41
CA THR A 57 -6.16 -15.35 3.94
C THR A 57 -6.28 -14.07 4.77
N ALA A 58 -5.29 -13.79 5.61
CA ALA A 58 -5.24 -12.57 6.40
C ALA A 58 -5.27 -11.35 5.49
N ALA A 59 -4.34 -11.28 4.53
CA ALA A 59 -4.25 -10.21 3.54
C ALA A 59 -5.59 -9.99 2.84
N PHE A 60 -6.17 -11.04 2.22
CA PHE A 60 -7.45 -10.96 1.52
C PHE A 60 -8.57 -10.42 2.43
N THR A 61 -8.64 -10.91 3.66
CA THR A 61 -9.68 -10.51 4.61
C THR A 61 -9.49 -9.06 5.09
N SER A 62 -8.25 -8.64 5.40
CA SER A 62 -7.95 -7.24 5.74
C SER A 62 -8.24 -6.28 4.60
N SER A 63 -7.86 -6.64 3.38
CA SER A 63 -8.08 -5.83 2.19
C SER A 63 -9.57 -5.67 1.96
N PHE A 64 -10.36 -6.76 2.01
CA PHE A 64 -11.81 -6.71 1.89
C PHE A 64 -12.46 -5.79 2.94
N ILE A 65 -12.06 -5.89 4.21
CA ILE A 65 -12.59 -5.03 5.28
C ILE A 65 -12.20 -3.57 5.04
N GLY A 66 -10.94 -3.31 4.68
CA GLY A 66 -10.47 -1.96 4.38
C GLY A 66 -11.24 -1.33 3.21
N SER A 67 -11.37 -2.07 2.11
CA SER A 67 -12.14 -1.66 0.93
C SER A 67 -13.60 -1.41 1.24
N LEU A 68 -14.23 -2.28 2.04
CA LEU A 68 -15.62 -2.12 2.45
C LEU A 68 -15.81 -0.81 3.23
N VAL A 69 -14.90 -0.52 4.17
CA VAL A 69 -14.94 0.74 4.93
C VAL A 69 -14.72 1.94 4.01
N ALA A 70 -13.77 1.88 3.08
CA ALA A 70 -13.54 2.95 2.11
C ALA A 70 -14.76 3.20 1.22
N VAL A 71 -15.38 2.14 0.67
CA VAL A 71 -16.58 2.23 -0.17
C VAL A 71 -17.73 2.84 0.61
N LEU A 72 -17.98 2.41 1.84
CA LEU A 72 -19.02 2.99 2.68
C LEU A 72 -18.74 4.47 2.94
N LEU A 73 -17.51 4.80 3.37
CA LEU A 73 -17.12 6.17 3.67
C LEU A 73 -17.28 7.07 2.45
N ILE A 74 -16.75 6.68 1.29
CA ILE A 74 -16.87 7.44 0.04
C ILE A 74 -18.33 7.52 -0.38
N THR A 75 -19.12 6.46 -0.27
CA THR A 75 -20.55 6.51 -0.65
C THR A 75 -21.32 7.58 0.13
N PHE A 76 -21.04 7.74 1.42
CA PHE A 76 -21.70 8.75 2.27
C PHE A 76 -21.06 10.15 2.16
N LEU A 77 -19.73 10.24 2.02
CA LEU A 77 -19.02 11.52 1.98
C LEU A 77 -18.82 12.09 0.57
N ALA A 78 -18.88 11.28 -0.49
CA ALA A 78 -18.68 11.72 -1.88
C ALA A 78 -19.54 12.92 -2.28
N PRO A 79 -20.86 12.98 -2.01
CA PRO A 79 -21.65 14.15 -2.40
C PRO A 79 -21.17 15.43 -1.70
N MET A 80 -20.74 15.32 -0.44
CA MET A 80 -20.20 16.45 0.31
C MET A 80 -18.82 16.87 -0.21
N ILE A 81 -17.91 15.91 -0.40
CA ILE A 81 -16.54 16.15 -0.89
C ILE A 81 -16.55 16.74 -2.31
N SER A 82 -17.39 16.19 -3.20
CA SER A 82 -17.56 16.66 -4.59
C SER A 82 -17.88 18.15 -4.65
N SER A 83 -18.84 18.61 -3.82
CA SER A 83 -19.25 20.01 -3.81
C SER A 83 -18.15 20.99 -3.34
N PHE A 84 -17.19 20.49 -2.55
CA PHE A 84 -16.04 21.25 -2.05
C PHE A 84 -14.87 21.19 -3.03
N ALA A 85 -14.59 20.02 -3.61
CA ALA A 85 -13.51 19.80 -4.57
C ALA A 85 -13.69 20.63 -5.84
N LEU A 86 -14.93 20.83 -6.32
CA LEU A 86 -15.20 21.67 -7.49
C LEU A 86 -14.87 23.16 -7.28
N LYS A 87 -14.65 23.59 -6.04
CA LYS A 87 -14.26 24.97 -5.70
C LYS A 87 -12.75 25.15 -5.61
N PHE A 88 -11.97 24.08 -5.72
CA PHE A 88 -10.52 24.15 -5.58
C PHE A 88 -9.90 24.77 -6.82
N GLY A 89 -9.12 25.83 -6.62
CA GLY A 89 -8.24 26.38 -7.62
C GLY A 89 -6.78 25.93 -7.40
N PRO A 90 -5.86 26.44 -8.23
CA PRO A 90 -4.43 26.18 -8.08
C PRO A 90 -3.86 26.46 -6.67
N PRO A 91 -4.26 27.54 -5.96
CA PRO A 91 -3.78 27.81 -4.60
C PRO A 91 -4.19 26.74 -3.58
N GLU A 92 -5.42 26.24 -3.65
CA GLU A 92 -5.94 25.22 -2.75
C GLU A 92 -5.22 23.89 -2.97
N PHE A 93 -4.99 23.49 -4.23
CA PHE A 93 -4.16 22.32 -4.55
C PHE A 93 -2.75 22.46 -3.98
N PHE A 94 -2.10 23.62 -4.17
CA PHE A 94 -0.78 23.86 -3.60
C PHE A 94 -0.78 23.75 -2.07
N ALA A 95 -1.76 24.35 -1.39
CA ALA A 95 -1.87 24.30 0.07
C ALA A 95 -2.05 22.87 0.59
N VAL A 96 -2.86 22.05 -0.09
CA VAL A 96 -3.03 20.64 0.26
C VAL A 96 -1.74 19.86 0.06
N TYR A 97 -1.06 20.00 -1.09
CA TYR A 97 0.22 19.34 -1.32
C TYR A 97 1.29 19.80 -0.31
N LEU A 98 1.34 21.09 0.03
CA LEU A 98 2.27 21.59 1.03
C LEU A 98 1.97 21.02 2.42
N LEU A 99 0.69 21.00 2.83
CA LEU A 99 0.24 20.38 4.08
C LEU A 99 0.62 18.90 4.14
N THR A 100 0.54 18.20 3.01
CA THR A 100 0.99 16.81 2.84
C THR A 100 2.44 16.66 3.26
N PHE A 101 3.29 17.46 2.62
CA PHE A 101 4.72 17.39 2.80
C PHE A 101 5.10 17.78 4.24
N CYS A 102 4.46 18.81 4.79
CA CYS A 102 4.61 19.18 6.19
C CYS A 102 4.19 18.06 7.14
N SER A 103 3.09 17.36 6.84
CA SER A 103 2.60 16.24 7.66
C SER A 103 3.58 15.07 7.66
N PHE A 104 4.20 14.74 6.52
CA PHE A 104 5.25 13.72 6.45
C PHE A 104 6.46 14.06 7.34
N VAL A 105 6.90 15.32 7.32
CA VAL A 105 8.03 15.79 8.15
C VAL A 105 7.65 15.85 9.64
N GLY A 106 6.40 16.20 9.96
CA GLY A 106 5.92 16.39 11.32
C GLY A 106 5.50 15.11 12.05
N LEU A 107 4.90 14.15 11.33
CA LEU A 107 4.37 12.90 11.88
C LEU A 107 5.36 11.73 11.76
N GLY A 108 6.39 11.88 10.92
CA GLY A 108 7.45 10.90 10.76
C GLY A 108 8.25 10.68 12.04
N ARG A 109 8.45 9.41 12.41
CA ARG A 109 9.31 9.01 13.54
C ARG A 109 10.81 9.03 13.17
N GLU A 110 11.10 9.04 11.88
CA GLU A 110 12.43 9.17 11.28
C GLU A 110 13.04 10.55 11.55
N ALA A 111 14.35 10.66 11.39
CA ALA A 111 15.02 11.94 11.55
C ALA A 111 14.53 12.93 10.48
N LYS A 112 13.97 14.07 10.90
CA LYS A 112 13.33 15.08 10.03
C LYS A 112 14.17 15.45 8.80
N HIS A 113 15.49 15.55 8.96
CA HIS A 113 16.41 15.86 7.86
C HIS A 113 16.42 14.77 6.78
N LYS A 114 16.36 13.49 7.15
CA LYS A 114 16.28 12.37 6.19
C LYS A 114 14.98 12.45 5.41
N THR A 115 13.87 12.68 6.09
CA THR A 115 12.56 12.83 5.47
C THR A 115 12.55 13.96 4.43
N VAL A 116 13.09 15.14 4.78
CA VAL A 116 13.18 16.27 3.85
C VAL A 116 14.07 15.97 2.65
N ILE A 117 15.23 15.33 2.87
CA ILE A 117 16.15 14.96 1.78
C ILE A 117 15.48 13.96 0.84
N SER A 118 14.87 12.90 1.38
CA SER A 118 14.16 11.89 0.59
C SER A 118 12.99 12.47 -0.19
N MET A 119 12.22 13.37 0.41
CA MET A 119 11.11 14.05 -0.28
C MET A 119 11.61 14.98 -1.39
N SER A 120 12.69 15.73 -1.14
CA SER A 120 13.28 16.61 -2.15
C SER A 120 13.81 15.82 -3.33
N LEU A 121 14.46 14.68 -3.06
CA LEU A 121 14.95 13.77 -4.10
C LEU A 121 13.79 13.13 -4.87
N GLY A 122 12.74 12.72 -4.19
CA GLY A 122 11.50 12.22 -4.82
C GLY A 122 10.84 13.27 -5.73
N LEU A 123 10.74 14.53 -5.27
CA LEU A 123 10.22 15.64 -6.07
C LEU A 123 11.06 15.93 -7.32
N LEU A 124 12.39 15.84 -7.20
CA LEU A 124 13.29 15.99 -8.35
C LEU A 124 13.05 14.88 -9.39
N LEU A 125 12.93 13.63 -8.95
CA LEU A 125 12.67 12.49 -9.84
C LEU A 125 11.27 12.55 -10.46
N ALA A 126 10.25 12.96 -9.70
CA ALA A 126 8.88 13.12 -10.18
C ALA A 126 8.73 14.29 -11.16
N GLY A 127 9.64 15.27 -11.12
CA GLY A 127 9.70 16.38 -12.07
C GLY A 127 10.25 16.01 -13.45
N VAL A 128 10.77 14.79 -13.64
CA VAL A 128 11.30 14.32 -14.92
C VAL A 128 10.14 13.90 -15.83
N GLY A 129 10.09 14.48 -17.03
CA GLY A 129 9.12 14.12 -18.08
C GLY A 129 8.26 15.28 -18.54
N MET A 130 7.11 14.94 -19.14
CA MET A 130 6.13 15.92 -19.59
C MET A 130 5.22 16.34 -18.43
N ASP A 131 5.15 17.65 -18.15
CA ASP A 131 4.21 18.20 -17.19
C ASP A 131 2.77 18.03 -17.69
N THR A 132 1.92 17.34 -16.93
CA THR A 132 0.53 17.05 -17.30
C THR A 132 -0.36 18.29 -17.33
N VAL A 133 0.03 19.37 -16.64
CA VAL A 133 -0.73 20.62 -16.60
C VAL A 133 -0.30 21.56 -17.72
N SER A 134 1.01 21.80 -17.87
CA SER A 134 1.53 22.79 -18.82
C SER A 134 1.99 22.22 -20.16
N GLY A 135 2.13 20.89 -20.29
CA GLY A 135 2.66 20.21 -21.48
C GLY A 135 4.17 20.43 -21.71
N GLN A 136 4.85 21.16 -20.82
CA GLN A 136 6.27 21.46 -20.94
C GLN A 136 7.13 20.24 -20.57
N LEU A 137 8.23 20.06 -21.29
CA LEU A 137 9.21 19.01 -20.99
C LEU A 137 10.18 19.49 -19.92
N ARG A 138 10.33 18.71 -18.85
CA ARG A 138 11.24 19.00 -17.74
C ARG A 138 12.24 17.86 -17.59
N MET A 139 13.53 18.22 -17.53
CA MET A 139 14.62 17.27 -17.22
C MET A 139 14.70 16.04 -18.16
N THR A 140 14.28 16.16 -19.42
CA THR A 140 14.30 15.05 -20.39
C THR A 140 15.64 14.90 -21.12
N PHE A 141 16.52 15.90 -21.05
CA PHE A 141 17.88 15.90 -21.61
C PHE A 141 18.00 15.39 -23.07
N GLY A 142 16.93 15.53 -23.87
CA GLY A 142 16.88 15.05 -25.26
C GLY A 142 16.58 13.56 -25.45
N SER A 143 16.32 12.80 -24.37
CA SER A 143 15.95 11.38 -24.44
C SER A 143 14.43 11.20 -24.56
N ALA A 144 14.00 10.41 -25.55
CA ALA A 144 12.59 10.08 -25.75
C ALA A 144 12.03 9.20 -24.61
N GLU A 145 12.85 8.37 -23.98
CA GLU A 145 12.43 7.52 -22.85
C GLU A 145 12.05 8.36 -21.62
N LEU A 146 12.76 9.47 -21.39
CA LEU A 146 12.50 10.36 -20.27
C LEU A 146 11.23 11.19 -20.45
N LEU A 147 10.62 11.22 -21.64
CA LEU A 147 9.33 11.88 -21.86
C LEU A 147 8.22 11.29 -20.99
N ARG A 148 8.28 9.97 -20.74
CA ARG A 148 7.32 9.23 -19.90
C ARG A 148 7.58 9.43 -18.41
N GLY A 149 8.69 10.06 -18.05
CA GLY A 149 9.15 10.22 -16.67
C GLY A 149 9.61 8.93 -16.02
N ILE A 150 9.95 9.01 -14.74
CA ILE A 150 10.36 7.86 -13.95
C ILE A 150 9.11 7.23 -13.33
N ASN A 151 8.73 6.04 -13.80
CA ASN A 151 7.61 5.31 -13.22
C ASN A 151 8.00 4.74 -11.86
N PHE A 152 7.38 5.26 -10.81
CA PHE A 152 7.64 4.86 -9.42
C PHE A 152 7.39 3.37 -9.18
N LEU A 153 6.32 2.80 -9.71
CA LEU A 153 6.00 1.38 -9.56
C LEU A 153 7.09 0.51 -10.20
N VAL A 154 7.56 0.87 -11.40
CA VAL A 154 8.65 0.16 -12.08
C VAL A 154 9.95 0.24 -11.28
N ALA A 155 10.27 1.42 -10.73
CA ALA A 155 11.47 1.62 -9.92
C ALA A 155 11.44 0.77 -8.63
N VAL A 156 10.29 0.73 -7.93
CA VAL A 156 10.11 -0.08 -6.72
C VAL A 156 10.20 -1.57 -7.04
N ILE A 157 9.47 -2.06 -8.04
CA ILE A 157 9.53 -3.48 -8.45
C ILE A 157 10.96 -3.87 -8.86
N GLY A 158 11.66 -3.01 -9.60
CA GLY A 158 13.05 -3.24 -9.99
C GLY A 158 13.99 -3.32 -8.78
N LEU A 159 13.86 -2.38 -7.83
CA LEU A 159 14.70 -2.35 -6.63
C LEU A 159 14.51 -3.61 -5.77
N PHE A 160 13.26 -3.95 -5.45
CA PHE A 160 12.97 -5.13 -4.62
C PHE A 160 13.21 -6.44 -5.37
N GLY A 161 12.80 -6.53 -6.64
CA GLY A 161 12.96 -7.73 -7.46
C GLY A 161 14.42 -8.07 -7.73
N ILE A 162 15.25 -7.09 -8.13
CA ILE A 162 16.69 -7.32 -8.35
C ILE A 162 17.39 -7.64 -7.02
N SER A 163 17.05 -6.94 -5.94
CA SER A 163 17.60 -7.23 -4.61
C SER A 163 17.32 -8.68 -4.18
N GLU A 164 16.09 -9.16 -4.36
CA GLU A 164 15.72 -10.52 -3.98
C GLU A 164 16.46 -11.57 -4.83
N ILE A 165 16.63 -11.32 -6.14
CA ILE A 165 17.42 -12.20 -7.02
C ILE A 165 18.87 -12.29 -6.54
N LEU A 166 19.50 -11.15 -6.21
CA LEU A 166 20.87 -11.11 -5.74
C LEU A 166 21.03 -11.84 -4.40
N LEU A 167 20.13 -11.63 -3.44
CA LEU A 167 20.12 -12.33 -2.15
C LEU A 167 19.91 -13.84 -2.33
N THR A 168 19.00 -14.24 -3.22
CA THR A 168 18.75 -15.65 -3.54
C THR A 168 19.98 -16.32 -4.14
N MET A 169 20.71 -15.61 -5.02
CA MET A 169 21.98 -16.09 -5.58
C MET A 169 23.06 -16.25 -4.51
N GLU A 170 23.12 -15.34 -3.54
CA GLU A 170 24.07 -15.38 -2.42
C GLU A 170 23.78 -16.55 -1.46
N GLU A 171 22.51 -16.76 -1.09
CA GLU A 171 22.13 -17.78 -0.10
C GLU A 171 22.17 -19.22 -0.64
N ARG A 172 22.37 -19.45 -1.95
CA ARG A 172 22.19 -20.76 -2.62
C ARG A 172 20.86 -21.45 -2.27
N LEU A 173 19.87 -20.70 -1.80
CA LEU A 173 18.53 -21.19 -1.56
C LEU A 173 17.82 -21.15 -2.90
N ALA A 174 17.61 -22.31 -3.50
CA ALA A 174 16.67 -22.44 -4.62
C ALA A 174 15.40 -21.66 -4.28
N LEU A 175 14.85 -20.90 -5.24
CA LEU A 175 13.53 -20.27 -5.16
C LEU A 175 12.51 -21.31 -4.67
N ARG A 176 12.39 -21.49 -3.36
CA ARG A 176 11.38 -22.32 -2.73
C ARG A 176 10.17 -21.41 -2.62
N GLY A 177 9.54 -21.17 -3.76
CA GLY A 177 8.16 -20.74 -3.78
C GLY A 177 7.40 -21.73 -2.90
N HIS A 178 6.96 -21.28 -1.73
CA HIS A 178 6.24 -22.16 -0.83
C HIS A 178 4.90 -22.44 -1.50
N ALA A 179 4.70 -23.68 -1.92
CA ALA A 179 3.45 -24.12 -2.51
C ALA A 179 2.34 -23.95 -1.46
N ALA A 180 1.59 -22.85 -1.57
CA ALA A 180 0.50 -22.54 -0.67
C ALA A 180 -0.74 -23.33 -1.11
N GLY A 181 -0.93 -24.52 -0.55
CA GLY A 181 -2.23 -25.18 -0.59
C GLY A 181 -3.19 -24.44 0.34
N ILE A 182 -4.05 -23.56 -0.20
CA ILE A 182 -5.11 -22.94 0.60
C ILE A 182 -6.12 -24.03 0.94
N SER A 183 -6.12 -24.47 2.20
CA SER A 183 -7.16 -25.35 2.72
C SER A 183 -8.26 -24.53 3.36
N LEU A 184 -9.53 -24.93 3.14
CA LEU A 184 -10.70 -24.30 3.79
C LEU A 184 -10.58 -24.26 5.32
N ARG A 185 -9.85 -25.21 5.90
CA ARG A 185 -9.59 -25.30 7.34
C ARG A 185 -8.77 -24.12 7.86
N VAL A 186 -7.75 -23.70 7.10
CA VAL A 186 -6.92 -22.53 7.42
C VAL A 186 -7.71 -21.24 7.27
N VAL A 187 -8.57 -21.15 6.24
CA VAL A 187 -9.44 -19.98 6.07
C VAL A 187 -10.37 -19.81 7.27
N LEU A 188 -11.03 -20.89 7.68
CA LEU A 188 -11.92 -20.90 8.84
C LEU A 188 -11.19 -20.62 10.16
N SER A 189 -9.95 -21.08 10.32
CA SER A 189 -9.17 -20.77 11.53
C SER A 189 -8.79 -19.28 11.61
N VAL A 190 -8.36 -18.68 10.49
CA VAL A 190 -8.07 -17.24 10.43
C VAL A 190 -9.33 -16.42 10.71
N TRP A 191 -10.48 -16.80 10.14
CA TRP A 191 -11.75 -16.13 10.42
C TRP A 191 -12.22 -16.30 11.86
N LYS A 192 -11.96 -17.45 12.49
CA LYS A 192 -12.24 -17.66 13.91
C LYS A 192 -11.36 -16.77 14.81
N ASP A 193 -10.13 -16.50 14.39
CA ASP A 193 -9.20 -15.62 15.11
C ASP A 193 -9.39 -14.13 14.79
N LEU A 194 -10.10 -13.80 13.71
CA LEU A 194 -10.36 -12.43 13.26
C LEU A 194 -10.90 -11.49 14.36
N PRO A 195 -11.84 -11.91 15.25
CA PRO A 195 -12.34 -11.04 16.32
C PRO A 195 -11.25 -10.58 17.29
N LYS A 196 -10.17 -11.36 17.46
CA LYS A 196 -9.03 -10.99 18.32
C LYS A 196 -8.31 -9.75 17.77
N TYR A 197 -8.35 -9.55 16.45
CA TYR A 197 -7.68 -8.46 15.76
C TYR A 197 -8.61 -7.29 15.41
N TRP A 198 -9.87 -7.30 15.87
CA TRP A 198 -10.86 -6.25 15.58
C TRP A 198 -10.35 -4.84 15.89
N VAL A 199 -9.63 -4.66 17.00
CA VAL A 199 -9.04 -3.36 17.37
C VAL A 199 -7.99 -2.93 16.36
N THR A 200 -7.16 -3.85 15.87
CA THR A 200 -6.15 -3.57 14.86
C THR A 200 -6.80 -3.21 13.53
N LEU A 201 -7.81 -3.97 13.10
CA LEU A 201 -8.57 -3.71 11.87
C LEU A 201 -9.26 -2.34 11.93
N LEU A 202 -10.01 -2.05 12.99
CA LEU A 202 -10.71 -0.78 13.16
C LEU A 202 -9.73 0.40 13.16
N ARG A 203 -8.63 0.29 13.91
CA ARG A 203 -7.60 1.33 13.98
C ARG A 203 -6.95 1.55 12.61
N SER A 204 -6.57 0.48 11.92
CA SER A 204 -5.99 0.56 10.58
C SER A 204 -6.96 1.14 9.57
N SER A 205 -8.26 0.81 9.65
CA SER A 205 -9.28 1.44 8.81
C SER A 205 -9.37 2.93 9.06
N VAL A 206 -9.38 3.38 10.33
CA VAL A 206 -9.41 4.80 10.68
C VAL A 206 -8.15 5.52 10.17
N ILE A 207 -6.96 4.92 10.32
CA ILE A 207 -5.71 5.47 9.78
C ILE A 207 -5.79 5.57 8.27
N GLY A 208 -6.25 4.51 7.60
CA GLY A 208 -6.41 4.47 6.16
C GLY A 208 -7.34 5.58 5.68
N CYS A 209 -8.55 5.66 6.21
CA CYS A 209 -9.50 6.72 5.88
C CYS A 209 -8.93 8.11 6.16
N TRP A 210 -8.25 8.29 7.29
CA TRP A 210 -7.62 9.56 7.63
C TRP A 210 -6.51 9.93 6.65
N LEU A 211 -5.64 9.00 6.26
CA LEU A 211 -4.56 9.19 5.29
C LEU A 211 -5.00 9.12 3.83
N GLY A 212 -6.25 8.75 3.57
CA GLY A 212 -6.91 8.94 2.28
C GLY A 212 -7.49 10.35 2.15
N ILE A 213 -8.09 10.88 3.22
CA ILE A 213 -8.64 12.25 3.25
C ILE A 213 -7.51 13.27 3.38
N THR A 214 -6.58 13.02 4.30
CA THR A 214 -5.33 13.78 4.37
C THR A 214 -4.41 13.27 3.29
N PRO A 215 -3.58 14.11 2.69
CA PRO A 215 -2.88 13.76 1.45
C PRO A 215 -1.70 12.76 1.59
N GLY A 216 -1.72 11.85 2.56
CA GLY A 216 -0.68 10.83 2.77
C GLY A 216 -0.72 9.65 1.79
N GLY A 217 -1.89 9.32 1.25
CA GLY A 217 -2.08 8.22 0.29
C GLY A 217 -1.90 6.81 0.88
N ALA A 218 -2.13 5.81 0.04
CA ALA A 218 -2.16 4.39 0.44
C ALA A 218 -0.81 3.86 0.97
N ILE A 219 0.30 4.36 0.44
CA ILE A 219 1.65 3.95 0.86
C ILE A 219 1.90 4.40 2.30
N ALA A 220 1.65 5.68 2.61
CA ALA A 220 1.79 6.18 3.97
C ALA A 220 0.84 5.47 4.93
N ALA A 221 -0.40 5.19 4.48
CA ALA A 221 -1.38 4.44 5.25
C ALA A 221 -0.89 3.05 5.63
N SER A 222 -0.33 2.32 4.66
CA SER A 222 0.25 0.99 4.88
C SER A 222 1.38 1.01 5.91
N PHE A 223 2.38 1.87 5.72
CA PHE A 223 3.51 1.99 6.65
C PHE A 223 3.08 2.48 8.04
N MET A 224 2.15 3.43 8.12
CA MET A 224 1.65 3.94 9.39
C MET A 224 0.81 2.89 10.12
N GLY A 225 -0.02 2.14 9.40
CA GLY A 225 -0.78 1.00 9.92
C GLY A 225 0.13 -0.05 10.55
N TYR A 226 1.18 -0.45 9.83
CA TYR A 226 2.20 -1.38 10.32
C TYR A 226 2.91 -0.86 11.58
N ASN A 227 3.42 0.37 11.53
CA ASN A 227 4.16 0.96 12.65
C ASN A 227 3.29 1.14 13.90
N LEU A 228 2.03 1.52 13.74
CA LEU A 228 1.10 1.68 14.86
C LEU A 228 0.69 0.33 15.42
N ALA A 229 0.50 -0.69 14.58
CA ALA A 229 0.28 -2.06 15.04
C ALA A 229 1.45 -2.56 15.87
N LYS A 230 2.69 -2.39 15.39
CA LYS A 230 3.89 -2.73 16.15
C LYS A 230 3.97 -1.99 17.49
N ARG A 231 3.69 -0.68 17.51
CA ARG A 231 3.78 0.14 18.73
C ARG A 231 2.80 -0.28 19.82
N PHE A 232 1.57 -0.60 19.44
CA PHE A 232 0.50 -0.93 20.40
C PHE A 232 0.42 -2.43 20.71
N SER A 233 1.16 -3.27 19.97
CA SER A 233 1.22 -4.68 20.29
C SER A 233 2.02 -4.89 21.58
N LYS A 234 1.58 -5.86 22.38
CA LYS A 234 2.29 -6.28 23.60
C LYS A 234 3.61 -6.98 23.27
N ASP A 235 3.72 -7.52 22.07
CA ASP A 235 4.88 -8.27 21.60
C ASP A 235 5.40 -7.62 20.30
N GLN A 236 6.30 -6.66 20.47
CA GLN A 236 6.89 -5.88 19.38
C GLN A 236 8.02 -6.65 18.67
N GLU A 237 8.57 -7.69 19.31
CA GLU A 237 9.74 -8.44 18.82
C GLU A 237 9.39 -9.47 17.75
N SER A 238 8.12 -9.86 17.65
CA SER A 238 7.62 -10.77 16.62
C SER A 238 7.25 -10.08 15.30
N PHE A 239 7.16 -8.75 15.25
CA PHE A 239 7.00 -8.00 14.00
C PHE A 239 8.27 -8.08 13.16
N GLY A 240 8.12 -8.39 11.87
CA GLY A 240 9.22 -8.72 10.96
C GLY A 240 9.66 -10.19 11.02
N LYS A 241 9.00 -11.02 11.85
CA LYS A 241 9.30 -12.45 12.01
C LYS A 241 8.09 -13.33 11.68
N GLY A 242 7.05 -12.79 11.06
CA GLY A 242 5.89 -13.55 10.62
C GLY A 242 4.67 -13.42 11.53
N ARG A 243 4.43 -12.23 12.07
CA ARG A 243 3.26 -11.93 12.88
C ARG A 243 2.07 -11.54 11.99
N ILE A 244 0.93 -12.19 12.18
CA ILE A 244 -0.28 -11.96 11.37
C ILE A 244 -0.83 -10.52 11.50
N GLU A 245 -0.63 -9.87 12.65
CA GLU A 245 -0.97 -8.45 12.85
C GLU A 245 -0.19 -7.53 11.90
N GLY A 246 1.03 -7.91 11.53
CA GLY A 246 1.86 -7.21 10.56
C GLY A 246 1.39 -7.37 9.11
N VAL A 247 0.43 -8.26 8.84
CA VAL A 247 -0.26 -8.37 7.55
C VAL A 247 -1.61 -7.66 7.59
N PHE A 248 -2.42 -7.90 8.63
CA PHE A 248 -3.74 -7.26 8.76
C PHE A 248 -3.65 -5.73 8.79
N ALA A 249 -2.69 -5.19 9.53
CA ALA A 249 -2.62 -3.75 9.76
C ALA A 249 -2.27 -2.92 8.50
N PRO A 250 -1.20 -3.22 7.75
CA PRO A 250 -0.87 -2.47 6.53
C PRO A 250 -1.92 -2.66 5.43
N GLU A 251 -2.40 -3.89 5.19
CA GLU A 251 -3.39 -4.17 4.15
C GLU A 251 -4.72 -3.45 4.41
N THR A 252 -5.24 -3.51 5.65
CA THR A 252 -6.47 -2.78 5.98
C THR A 252 -6.29 -1.26 5.84
N ALA A 253 -5.14 -0.71 6.24
CA ALA A 253 -4.91 0.72 6.13
C ALA A 253 -4.75 1.19 4.67
N ALA A 254 -4.00 0.45 3.86
CA ALA A 254 -3.82 0.73 2.44
C ALA A 254 -5.17 0.74 1.70
N HIS A 255 -5.97 -0.31 1.87
CA HIS A 255 -7.26 -0.43 1.20
C HIS A 255 -8.35 0.49 1.77
N ALA A 256 -8.29 0.83 3.07
CA ALA A 256 -9.20 1.81 3.67
C ALA A 256 -8.90 3.27 3.28
N SER A 257 -7.70 3.56 2.74
CA SER A 257 -7.37 4.88 2.20
C SER A 257 -8.10 5.22 0.90
N GLY A 258 -8.89 4.27 0.37
CA GLY A 258 -9.76 4.52 -0.77
C GLY A 258 -8.99 4.62 -2.07
N THR A 259 -8.17 3.58 -2.34
CA THR A 259 -7.43 3.30 -3.60
C THR A 259 -7.66 4.38 -4.68
N SER A 260 -6.78 5.38 -4.66
CA SER A 260 -6.78 6.56 -5.53
C SER A 260 -6.64 6.21 -7.01
#